data_AF-A0A7S2GE42-F1
#
_entry.id   AF-A0A7S2GE42-F1
#
_cell.length_a   1.000
_cell.length_b   1.000
_cell.length_c   1.000
_cell.angle_alpha   90.00
_cell.angle_beta   90.00
_cell.angle_gamma   90.00
#
_symmetry.space_group_name_H-M   'P 1'
#
loop_
_entity.id
_entity.type
_entity.pdbx_description
1 polymer ?
#
loop_
_entity_poly.entity_id
_entity_poly.type
_entity_poly.pdbx_seq_one_letter_code
_entity_poly.pdbx_strand_id
1 'polypeptide(L)'
;AACHCHHPDKPPVLPDGTSAPMDIASYLKAQGLQYTWLGAALAEDIDRLWEFLENGQDVNERGGHFNRTALEEALDNGGFWTSRFLMVKGGVGTTMPSHVSMPVESECIAS
;
A
#
# COMPACT_ATOMS: atom_id res chain seq x y z
N ALA A 1 -27.28 6.68 8.26
CA ALA A 1 -26.13 7.57 8.53
C ALA A 1 -25.31 6.93 9.64
N ALA A 2 -24.18 6.30 9.31
CA ALA A 2 -23.25 5.78 10.32
C ALA A 2 -22.22 6.89 10.58
N CYS A 3 -22.23 7.45 11.78
CA CYS A 3 -21.26 8.44 12.20
C CYS A 3 -19.88 7.79 12.27
N HIS A 4 -18.93 8.25 11.46
CA HIS A 4 -17.51 8.01 11.69
C HIS A 4 -17.11 8.76 12.97
N CYS A 5 -17.24 8.11 14.11
CA CYS A 5 -16.66 8.59 15.35
C CYS A 5 -15.14 8.42 15.23
N HIS A 6 -14.42 9.49 14.91
CA HIS A 6 -13.00 9.59 15.23
C HIS A 6 -12.85 9.54 16.75
N HIS A 7 -12.66 8.34 17.29
CA HIS A 7 -12.04 8.23 18.60
C HIS A 7 -10.60 8.72 18.43
N PRO A 8 -10.14 9.74 19.18
CA PRO A 8 -8.73 10.09 19.16
C PRO A 8 -7.98 8.88 19.73
N ASP A 9 -7.12 8.29 18.91
CA ASP A 9 -6.23 7.21 19.34
C ASP A 9 -5.46 7.70 20.56
N LYS A 10 -5.76 7.13 21.73
CA LYS A 10 -4.99 7.44 22.93
C LYS A 10 -3.57 6.93 22.68
N PRO A 11 -2.56 7.80 22.77
CA PRO A 11 -1.19 7.38 22.50
C PRO A 11 -0.79 6.23 23.44
N PRO A 12 0.01 5.28 22.94
CA PRO A 12 0.49 4.17 23.74
C PRO A 12 1.28 4.69 24.93
N VAL A 13 1.21 3.98 26.07
CA VAL A 13 1.81 4.41 27.32
C VAL A 13 3.09 3.60 27.56
N LEU A 14 4.19 4.28 27.88
CA LEU A 14 5.47 3.65 28.22
C LEU A 14 5.41 2.96 29.60
N PRO A 15 6.39 2.09 29.96
CA PRO A 15 6.40 1.39 31.24
C PRO A 15 6.42 2.31 32.47
N ASP A 16 6.84 3.57 32.29
CA ASP A 16 6.85 4.62 33.31
C ASP A 16 5.52 5.39 33.43
N GLY A 17 4.49 4.99 32.67
CA GLY A 17 3.18 5.62 32.69
C GLY A 17 3.07 6.91 31.86
N THR A 18 4.15 7.32 31.18
CA THR A 18 4.12 8.50 30.32
C THR A 18 3.49 8.18 28.96
N SER A 19 2.77 9.15 28.39
CA SER A 19 2.32 9.07 27.00
C SER A 19 3.54 8.96 26.10
N ALA A 20 3.58 7.97 25.22
CA ALA A 20 4.62 7.90 24.22
C ALA A 20 4.61 9.23 23.45
N PRO A 21 5.77 9.89 23.29
CA PRO A 21 5.87 11.17 22.60
C PRO A 21 5.45 11.07 21.12
N MET A 22 5.29 9.85 20.58
CA MET A 22 4.75 9.55 19.26
C MET A 22 3.97 8.23 19.29
N ASP A 23 3.06 8.01 18.32
CA ASP A 23 2.39 6.72 18.17
C ASP A 23 3.39 5.59 17.84
N ILE A 24 3.02 4.33 18.10
CA ILE A 24 3.91 3.17 17.88
C ILE A 24 4.42 3.10 16.43
N ALA A 25 3.60 3.42 15.44
CA ALA A 25 4.02 3.35 14.03
C ALA A 25 5.09 4.39 13.74
N SER A 26 4.93 5.61 14.26
CA SER A 26 5.93 6.67 14.20
C SER A 26 7.21 6.26 14.93
N TYR A 27 7.12 5.67 16.12
CA TYR A 27 8.29 5.21 16.89
C TYR A 27 9.10 4.16 16.13
N LEU A 28 8.42 3.14 15.60
CA LEU A 28 9.08 2.07 14.86
C LEU A 28 9.75 2.60 13.59
N LYS A 29 9.09 3.52 12.85
CA LYS A 29 9.71 4.20 11.70
C LYS A 29 10.98 4.96 12.10
N ALA A 30 10.95 5.70 13.22
CA ALA A 30 12.12 6.40 13.74
C ALA A 30 13.25 5.45 14.17
N GLN A 31 12.93 4.22 14.57
CA GLN A 31 13.90 3.14 14.84
C GLN A 31 14.39 2.43 13.57
N GLY A 32 14.03 2.90 12.38
CA GLY A 32 14.47 2.35 11.10
C GLY A 32 13.59 1.24 10.55
N LEU A 33 12.37 1.04 11.09
CA LEU A 33 11.40 0.15 10.48
C LEU A 33 11.01 0.69 9.10
N GLN A 34 11.24 -0.11 8.07
CA GLN A 34 10.84 0.19 6.69
C GLN A 34 9.73 -0.78 6.28
N TYR A 35 8.76 -0.30 5.50
CA TYR A 35 7.82 -1.21 4.86
C TYR A 35 8.58 -2.16 3.94
N THR A 36 8.15 -3.43 3.91
CA THR A 36 8.56 -4.37 2.86
C THR A 36 7.92 -3.96 1.53
N TRP A 37 8.36 -4.54 0.42
CA TRP A 37 7.75 -4.32 -0.90
C TRP A 37 6.21 -4.43 -0.87
N LEU A 38 5.69 -5.55 -0.37
CA LEU A 38 4.25 -5.78 -0.25
C LEU A 38 3.59 -4.88 0.81
N GLY A 39 4.30 -4.59 1.90
CA GLY A 39 3.81 -3.68 2.93
C GLY A 39 3.62 -2.25 2.43
N ALA A 40 4.52 -1.77 1.56
CA ALA A 40 4.42 -0.45 0.94
C ALA A 40 3.23 -0.38 -0.02
N ALA A 41 2.96 -1.46 -0.75
CA ALA A 41 1.79 -1.55 -1.61
C ALA A 41 0.47 -1.52 -0.82
N LEU A 42 0.42 -2.28 0.28
CA LEU A 42 -0.73 -2.29 1.18
C LEU A 42 -0.93 -0.93 1.87
N ALA A 43 0.15 -0.25 2.24
CA ALA A 43 0.13 1.06 2.91
C ALA A 43 -0.07 2.25 1.95
N GLU A 44 -0.17 2.01 0.65
CA GLU A 44 -0.24 3.04 -0.40
C GLU A 44 0.95 4.02 -0.40
N ASP A 45 2.13 3.54 0.00
CA ASP A 45 3.38 4.30 0.05
C ASP A 45 4.09 4.24 -1.30
N ILE A 46 3.60 5.05 -2.25
CA ILE A 46 4.12 5.09 -3.63
C ILE A 46 5.60 5.51 -3.68
N ASP A 47 6.03 6.43 -2.83
CA ASP A 47 7.43 6.87 -2.79
C ASP A 47 8.34 5.70 -2.42
N ARG A 48 7.96 4.90 -1.42
CA ARG A 48 8.72 3.72 -1.03
C ARG A 48 8.70 2.63 -2.11
N LEU A 49 7.58 2.43 -2.79
CA LEU A 49 7.51 1.53 -3.95
C LEU A 49 8.45 1.99 -5.07
N TRP A 50 8.52 3.29 -5.32
CA TRP A 50 9.44 3.86 -6.31
C TRP A 50 10.89 3.54 -5.96
N GLU A 51 11.30 3.78 -4.71
CA GLU A 51 12.65 3.44 -4.22
C GLU A 51 12.98 1.95 -4.40
N PHE A 52 12.04 1.05 -4.12
CA PHE A 52 12.26 -0.38 -4.33
C PHE A 52 12.50 -0.72 -5.80
N LEU A 53 11.70 -0.15 -6.71
CA LEU A 53 11.85 -0.36 -8.15
C LEU A 53 13.18 0.20 -8.68
N GLU A 54 13.63 1.36 -8.19
CA GLU A 54 14.97 1.89 -8.52
C GLU A 54 16.10 0.98 -8.07
N ASN A 55 15.91 0.28 -6.95
CA ASN A 55 16.85 -0.71 -6.44
C ASN A 55 16.73 -2.11 -7.09
N GLY A 56 15.93 -2.25 -8.16
CA GLY A 56 15.84 -3.48 -8.95
C GLY A 56 14.84 -4.51 -8.44
N GLN A 57 13.91 -4.11 -7.56
CA GLN A 57 12.77 -4.93 -7.16
C GLN A 57 11.98 -5.40 -8.39
N ASP A 58 11.67 -6.69 -8.47
CA ASP A 58 10.76 -7.21 -9.50
C ASP A 58 9.32 -6.79 -9.17
N VAL A 59 8.71 -6.04 -10.08
CA VAL A 59 7.33 -5.52 -9.95
C VAL A 59 6.31 -6.66 -9.81
N ASN A 60 6.61 -7.82 -10.39
CA ASN A 60 5.75 -9.01 -10.34
C ASN A 60 6.21 -10.03 -9.29
N GLU A 61 7.14 -9.66 -8.40
CA GLU A 61 7.54 -10.54 -7.31
C GLU A 61 6.32 -10.94 -6.49
N ARG A 62 6.20 -12.26 -6.26
CA ARG A 62 5.20 -12.83 -5.37
C ARG A 62 5.86 -13.15 -4.05
N GLY A 63 5.18 -12.82 -2.95
CA GLY A 63 5.72 -13.11 -1.63
C GLY A 63 4.69 -12.94 -0.53
N GLY A 64 5.20 -12.83 0.69
CA GLY A 64 4.37 -12.72 1.88
C GLY A 64 3.60 -14.01 2.19
N HIS A 65 2.73 -13.93 3.20
CA HIS A 65 1.97 -15.10 3.67
C HIS A 65 0.97 -15.61 2.62
N PHE A 66 0.44 -14.72 1.77
CA PHE A 66 -0.58 -15.05 0.77
C PHE A 66 -0.01 -15.31 -0.62
N ASN A 67 1.32 -15.28 -0.78
CA ASN A 67 2.00 -15.45 -2.06
C ASN A 67 1.42 -14.53 -3.15
N ARG A 68 1.25 -13.24 -2.84
CA ARG A 68 0.64 -12.22 -3.70
C ARG A 68 1.67 -11.28 -4.31
N THR A 69 1.31 -10.62 -5.41
CA THR A 69 2.08 -9.47 -5.94
C THR A 69 1.71 -8.19 -5.21
N ALA A 70 2.55 -7.15 -5.30
CA ALA A 70 2.22 -5.82 -4.80
C ALA A 70 0.92 -5.27 -5.41
N LEU A 71 0.66 -5.54 -6.69
CA LEU A 71 -0.57 -5.09 -7.35
C LEU A 71 -1.81 -5.80 -6.78
N GLU A 72 -1.71 -7.10 -6.50
CA GLU A 72 -2.80 -7.85 -5.86
C GLU A 72 -3.10 -7.31 -4.45
N GLU A 73 -2.09 -6.95 -3.65
CA GLU A 73 -2.29 -6.35 -2.33
C GLU A 73 -2.93 -4.95 -2.41
N ALA A 74 -2.47 -4.11 -3.35
CA ALA A 74 -3.04 -2.78 -3.56
C ALA A 74 -4.51 -2.85 -4.01
N LEU A 75 -4.85 -3.79 -4.89
CA LEU A 75 -6.22 -4.01 -5.37
C LEU A 75 -7.13 -4.52 -4.26
N ASP A 76 -6.68 -5.47 -3.43
CA ASP A 76 -7.45 -6.02 -2.32
C ASP A 76 -7.74 -4.95 -1.25
N ASN A 77 -6.81 -4.02 -1.06
CA ASN A 77 -6.98 -2.88 -0.15
C ASN A 77 -7.79 -1.70 -0.74
N GLY A 78 -8.10 -1.73 -2.04
CA GLY A 78 -8.80 -0.64 -2.74
C GLY A 78 -7.92 0.59 -3.04
N GLY A 79 -6.60 0.44 -3.00
CA GLY A 79 -5.64 1.52 -3.25
C GLY A 79 -5.54 1.87 -4.73
N PHE A 80 -6.42 2.74 -5.21
CA PHE A 80 -6.56 3.08 -6.64
C PHE A 80 -5.26 3.64 -7.25
N TRP A 81 -4.65 4.62 -6.60
CA TRP A 81 -3.44 5.28 -7.14
C TRP A 81 -2.24 4.35 -7.14
N THR A 82 -2.07 3.59 -6.07
CA THR A 82 -1.04 2.55 -5.94
C THR A 82 -1.20 1.46 -6.99
N SER A 83 -2.44 1.01 -7.23
CA SER A 83 -2.75 0.02 -8.27
C SER A 83 -2.42 0.54 -9.66
N ARG A 84 -2.85 1.78 -9.99
CA ARG A 84 -2.50 2.41 -11.28
C ARG A 84 -1.00 2.58 -11.44
N PHE A 85 -0.32 3.01 -10.39
CA PHE A 85 1.13 3.17 -10.38
C PHE A 85 1.82 1.84 -10.72
N LEU A 86 1.49 0.77 -10.01
CA LEU A 86 2.08 -0.55 -10.24
C LEU A 86 1.77 -1.11 -11.64
N MET A 87 0.55 -0.90 -12.16
CA MET A 87 0.22 -1.26 -13.55
C MET A 87 1.09 -0.52 -14.57
N VAL A 88 1.30 0.80 -14.40
CA VAL A 88 2.19 1.59 -15.28
C VAL A 88 3.63 1.11 -15.22
N LYS A 89 4.08 0.61 -14.06
CA LYS A 89 5.42 0.03 -13.88
C LYS A 89 5.53 -1.41 -14.40
N GLY A 90 4.48 -1.98 -14.99
CA GLY A 90 4.47 -3.32 -15.58
C GLY A 90 3.97 -4.43 -14.66
N GLY A 91 3.32 -4.07 -13.55
CA GLY A 91 2.63 -5.01 -12.67
C GLY A 91 1.43 -5.64 -13.37
N VAL A 92 1.36 -6.97 -13.36
CA VAL A 92 0.26 -7.73 -13.95
C VAL A 92 -0.54 -8.38 -12.84
N GLY A 93 -1.83 -8.02 -12.74
CA GLY A 93 -2.75 -8.70 -11.84
C GLY A 93 -3.19 -10.02 -12.48
N THR A 94 -3.26 -11.10 -11.70
CA THR A 94 -4.02 -12.26 -12.17
C THR A 94 -5.47 -11.81 -12.36
N THR A 95 -6.05 -12.07 -13.54
CA THR A 95 -7.45 -11.79 -13.84
C THR A 95 -8.35 -12.34 -12.74
N MET A 96 -8.77 -11.48 -11.81
CA MET A 96 -9.78 -11.84 -10.83
C MET A 96 -11.11 -11.91 -11.57
N PRO A 97 -11.85 -13.04 -11.53
CA PRO A 97 -13.18 -13.07 -12.11
C PRO A 97 -14.07 -12.09 -11.35
N SER A 98 -14.55 -11.07 -12.07
CA SER A 98 -15.65 -10.16 -11.73
C SER A 98 -15.64 -9.53 -10.33
N HIS A 99 -15.31 -8.23 -10.25
CA HIS A 99 -16.09 -7.21 -9.50
C HIS A 99 -15.41 -5.83 -9.42
N VAL A 100 -14.23 -5.65 -10.02
CA VAL A 100 -13.61 -4.32 -10.17
C VAL A 100 -13.27 -4.08 -11.64
N SER A 101 -14.25 -3.66 -12.43
CA SER A 101 -13.97 -3.01 -13.72
C SER A 101 -13.36 -1.64 -13.41
N MET A 102 -12.03 -1.57 -13.34
CA MET A 102 -11.36 -0.30 -13.58
C MET A 102 -11.53 0.00 -15.08
N PRO A 103 -12.12 1.14 -15.46
CA PRO A 103 -12.12 1.54 -16.86
C PRO A 103 -10.68 1.84 -17.24
N VAL A 104 -10.11 0.99 -18.10
CA VAL A 104 -8.95 1.40 -18.88
C VAL A 104 -9.43 2.55 -19.76
N GLU A 105 -8.92 3.75 -19.52
CA GLU A 105 -9.29 4.95 -20.26
C GLU A 105 -9.12 4.68 -21.76
N SER A 106 -10.22 4.89 -22.50
CA SER A 106 -10.30 4.71 -23.95
C SER A 106 -9.15 5.43 -24.64
N GLU A 107 -8.49 4.72 -25.55
CA GLU A 107 -7.58 5.31 -26.52
C GLU A 107 -8.30 6.45 -27.26
N CYS A 108 -7.82 7.68 -27.10
CA CYS A 108 -8.20 8.79 -27.96
C CYS A 108 -7.64 8.52 -29.37
N ILE A 109 -8.41 7.83 -30.21
CA ILE A 109 -8.18 7.83 -31.65
C ILE A 109 -8.58 9.21 -32.18
N ALA A 110 -7.58 10.05 -32.42
CA ALA A 110 -7.74 11.26 -33.20
C ALA A 110 -8.03 10.88 -34.66
N SER A 111 -9.12 11.41 -35.22
CA SER A 111 -9.38 11.48 -36.66
C SER A 111 -10.03 12.81 -36.97
#